data_AF-A0A1I5T1N9-F1
#
_entry.id   AF-A0A1I5T1N9-F1
#
_cell.length_a   1.000
_cell.length_b   1.000
_cell.length_c   1.000
_cell.angle_alpha   90.00
_cell.angle_beta   90.00
_cell.angle_gamma   90.00
#
_symmetry.space_group_name_H-M   'P 1'
#
loop_
_entity.id
_entity.type
_entity.pdbx_description
1 polymer ?
#
loop_
_entity_poly.entity_id
_entity_poly.type
_entity_poly.pdbx_seq_one_letter_code
_entity_poly.pdbx_strand_id
1 'polypeptide(L)'
;MENTLTDSPVMAPAPPTRKRQDLLRFAAVLGGLLLFNYVAQRFFFRLDLTEEKRYTMSPATKTLLRDLKSPVTVTVYLTGDFPPAFRRLEQGVRETLNEFQVYGGANLNYIFIDPSAGSTEAARNQFYTSLFKKGLKPTNLGATENGKRVEKIIFPYAVVSVGGQEKNVLLLRGNQAAPADVRLNQSIEGLEYELASTIRALVPALRKRIGVVEGHGELTNAQAGDMLGTWQQQYDVFRVTLSKVKDLSSLDAVVVAQPKTPYSEDEKFKLDQFITQGGRALFFVDALRVDLDSVSRNGVALATPYNLNLDDLFFRYGLRLNQNLLLDLNSGQIPLVTGMDGNKPKIEPMPWQLYPLINRFSPHPITRNLDAVYLKFTGNMDTVKATGIRKTALLTTSRYTRVLPAPIPINFNDARLEPNPKLYQSSFQPVGYLLEGQFTSLFANRARPGTLQFQPEKSPNAKPSKILVMADGDFIRSEIDPKTGNPFRLGFDRLANTEFANRELVLNATDYLLDETGLISVRGKQITLRPLDKVKLAEQRRGWQLLNLGAPLALLGLFGAVRAWRRKRRYAAFTS
;
A
#
# COMPACT_ATOMS: atom_id res chain seq x y z
N MET A 1 -65.84 75.89 -51.65
CA MET A 1 -65.00 75.23 -52.67
C MET A 1 -64.21 74.15 -51.95
N GLU A 2 -64.20 72.96 -52.56
CA GLU A 2 -63.52 71.73 -52.14
C GLU A 2 -62.14 71.92 -51.50
N ASN A 3 -61.80 71.04 -50.55
CA ASN A 3 -60.54 70.30 -50.68
C ASN A 3 -60.56 68.99 -49.87
N THR A 4 -60.82 67.91 -50.61
CA THR A 4 -60.13 66.61 -50.64
C THR A 4 -59.34 66.14 -49.41
N LEU A 5 -59.80 65.00 -48.89
CA LEU A 5 -59.05 63.99 -48.16
C LEU A 5 -57.78 63.59 -48.92
N THR A 6 -56.63 63.57 -48.24
CA THR A 6 -55.46 62.79 -48.66
C THR A 6 -54.96 61.95 -47.50
N ASP A 7 -55.29 60.67 -47.58
CA ASP A 7 -54.78 59.57 -46.77
C ASP A 7 -53.26 59.44 -47.02
N SER A 8 -52.45 59.47 -45.96
CA SER A 8 -50.99 59.30 -46.04
C SER A 8 -50.62 57.88 -45.59
N PRO A 9 -49.88 57.11 -46.40
CA PRO A 9 -49.60 55.71 -46.08
C PRO A 9 -48.55 55.61 -44.95
N VAL A 10 -48.87 54.84 -43.91
CA VAL A 10 -47.94 54.46 -42.86
C VAL A 10 -46.84 53.58 -43.46
N MET A 11 -45.62 54.13 -43.57
CA MET A 11 -44.43 53.42 -44.00
C MET A 11 -44.04 52.35 -42.96
N ALA A 12 -44.15 51.08 -43.32
CA ALA A 12 -43.62 49.97 -42.51
C ALA A 12 -42.08 50.09 -42.37
N PRO A 13 -41.49 49.79 -41.19
CA PRO A 13 -40.06 49.91 -40.98
C PRO A 13 -39.28 48.94 -41.88
N ALA A 14 -38.28 49.47 -42.58
CA ALA A 14 -37.44 48.72 -43.51
C ALA A 14 -36.77 47.50 -42.82
N PRO A 15 -36.74 46.32 -43.47
CA PRO A 15 -36.14 45.13 -42.89
C PRO A 15 -34.64 45.35 -42.64
N PRO A 16 -34.08 44.92 -41.50
CA PRO A 16 -32.69 45.16 -41.17
C PRO A 16 -31.77 44.51 -42.22
N THR A 17 -30.86 45.32 -42.77
CA THR A 17 -29.84 44.89 -43.74
C THR A 17 -29.08 43.65 -43.24
N ARG A 18 -28.81 42.67 -44.11
CA ARG A 18 -28.11 41.39 -43.78
C ARG A 18 -26.89 41.57 -42.88
N LYS A 19 -26.06 42.60 -43.11
CA LYS A 19 -24.88 42.93 -42.29
C LYS A 19 -25.20 43.18 -40.81
N ARG A 20 -26.32 43.84 -40.50
CA ARG A 20 -26.74 44.15 -39.12
C ARG A 20 -27.25 42.91 -38.40
N GLN A 21 -27.95 42.03 -39.12
CA GLN A 21 -28.37 40.72 -38.59
C GLN A 21 -27.15 39.82 -38.32
N ASP A 22 -26.15 39.83 -39.22
CA ASP A 22 -24.92 39.06 -39.03
C ASP A 22 -24.09 39.59 -37.85
N LEU A 23 -24.02 40.91 -37.66
CA LEU A 23 -23.34 41.51 -36.50
C LEU A 23 -24.04 41.17 -35.17
N LEU A 24 -25.36 41.21 -35.14
CA LEU A 24 -26.14 40.86 -33.94
C LEU A 24 -26.00 39.37 -33.60
N ARG A 25 -26.00 38.49 -34.61
CA ARG A 25 -25.73 37.05 -34.41
C ARG A 25 -24.32 36.81 -33.90
N PHE A 26 -23.32 37.50 -34.46
CA PHE A 26 -21.94 37.40 -33.99
C PHE A 26 -21.81 37.88 -32.53
N ALA A 27 -22.39 39.03 -32.19
CA ALA A 27 -22.39 39.55 -30.82
C ALA A 27 -23.12 38.64 -29.83
N ALA A 28 -24.25 38.03 -30.23
CA ALA A 28 -24.97 37.07 -29.40
C ALA A 28 -24.17 35.78 -29.17
N VAL A 29 -23.49 35.27 -30.20
CA VAL A 29 -22.60 34.10 -30.08
C VAL A 29 -21.40 34.42 -29.19
N LEU A 30 -20.79 35.60 -29.37
CA LEU A 30 -19.66 36.03 -28.55
C LEU A 30 -20.07 36.25 -27.08
N GLY A 31 -21.19 36.91 -26.84
CA GLY A 31 -21.76 37.09 -25.50
C GLY A 31 -22.11 35.75 -24.84
N GLY A 32 -22.69 34.82 -25.61
CA GLY A 32 -22.95 33.45 -25.15
C GLY A 32 -21.67 32.69 -24.79
N LEU A 33 -20.61 32.83 -25.60
CA LEU A 33 -19.29 32.25 -25.33
C LEU A 33 -18.66 32.81 -24.05
N LEU A 34 -18.75 34.13 -23.85
CA LEU A 34 -18.23 34.79 -22.64
C LEU A 34 -19.00 34.38 -21.39
N LEU A 35 -20.34 34.34 -21.46
CA LEU A 35 -21.19 33.87 -20.36
C LEU A 35 -20.94 32.41 -20.04
N PHE A 36 -20.84 31.55 -21.07
CA PHE A 36 -20.49 30.15 -20.91
C PHE A 36 -19.12 30.00 -20.26
N ASN A 37 -18.12 30.77 -20.69
CA ASN A 37 -16.78 30.74 -20.09
C ASN A 37 -16.83 31.17 -18.61
N TYR A 38 -17.56 32.22 -18.28
CA TYR A 38 -17.74 32.70 -16.90
C TYR A 38 -18.43 31.66 -16.00
N VAL A 39 -19.51 31.02 -16.49
CA VAL A 39 -20.23 29.96 -15.75
C VAL A 39 -19.36 28.69 -15.64
N ALA A 40 -18.66 28.31 -16.70
CA ALA A 40 -17.78 27.15 -16.72
C ALA A 40 -16.57 27.32 -15.77
N GLN A 41 -16.07 28.55 -15.57
CA GLN A 41 -15.04 28.83 -14.57
C GLN A 41 -15.56 28.69 -13.12
N ARG A 42 -16.85 28.93 -12.88
CA ARG A 42 -17.47 28.82 -11.55
C ARG A 42 -17.91 27.39 -11.21
N PHE A 43 -18.35 26.63 -12.21
CA PHE A 43 -18.81 25.25 -12.06
C PHE A 43 -17.84 24.29 -12.74
N PHE A 44 -16.82 23.87 -12.01
CA PHE A 44 -15.86 22.88 -12.49
C PHE A 44 -16.53 21.50 -12.56
N PHE A 45 -16.88 21.07 -13.78
CA PHE A 45 -17.38 19.72 -14.05
C PHE A 45 -16.29 18.92 -14.77
N ARG A 46 -15.69 17.95 -14.06
CA ARG A 46 -14.71 17.02 -14.60
C ARG A 46 -15.30 15.61 -14.60
N LEU A 47 -15.48 15.05 -15.80
CA LEU A 47 -15.89 13.67 -15.98
C LEU A 47 -14.66 12.80 -16.23
N ASP A 48 -14.45 11.79 -15.38
CA ASP A 48 -13.41 10.79 -15.57
C ASP A 48 -13.93 9.67 -16.46
N LEU A 49 -13.51 9.71 -17.73
CA LEU A 49 -13.86 8.71 -18.75
C LEU A 49 -12.89 7.52 -18.78
N THR A 50 -11.96 7.43 -17.83
CA THR A 50 -11.05 6.29 -17.76
C THR A 50 -11.78 5.05 -17.23
N GLU A 51 -11.44 3.89 -17.80
CA GLU A 51 -12.02 2.58 -17.42
C GLU A 51 -11.92 2.31 -15.92
N GLU A 52 -10.79 2.70 -15.31
CA GLU A 52 -10.49 2.46 -13.89
C GLU A 52 -10.88 3.63 -12.96
N LYS A 53 -11.51 4.69 -13.50
CA LYS A 53 -11.75 5.94 -12.77
C LYS A 53 -10.48 6.46 -12.08
N ARG A 54 -9.36 6.40 -12.79
CA ARG A 54 -8.00 6.71 -12.32
C ARG A 54 -7.88 8.09 -11.68
N TYR A 55 -8.64 9.06 -12.20
CA TYR A 55 -8.63 10.45 -11.77
C TYR A 55 -9.76 10.74 -10.78
N THR A 56 -10.46 9.71 -10.31
CA THR A 56 -11.53 9.83 -9.32
C THR A 56 -11.03 9.47 -7.93
N MET A 57 -10.92 10.49 -7.08
CA MET A 57 -10.58 10.32 -5.68
C MET A 57 -11.60 9.44 -4.95
N SER A 58 -11.14 8.64 -3.99
CA SER A 58 -12.05 7.88 -3.12
C SER A 58 -12.88 8.79 -2.22
N PRO A 59 -14.09 8.35 -1.80
CA PRO A 59 -14.89 9.08 -0.82
C PRO A 59 -14.14 9.36 0.48
N ALA A 60 -13.35 8.39 0.97
CA ALA A 60 -12.55 8.51 2.18
C ALA A 60 -11.55 9.68 2.11
N THR A 61 -10.79 9.77 1.02
CA THR A 61 -9.85 10.87 0.79
C THR A 61 -10.58 12.20 0.68
N LYS A 62 -11.74 12.27 -0.01
CA LYS A 62 -12.51 13.52 -0.10
C LYS A 62 -12.96 14.03 1.26
N THR A 63 -13.45 13.13 2.13
CA THR A 63 -13.85 13.49 3.50
C THR A 63 -12.65 13.98 4.30
N LEU A 64 -11.54 13.23 4.31
CA LEU A 64 -10.30 13.63 4.99
C LEU A 64 -9.85 15.04 4.58
N LEU A 65 -9.86 15.34 3.28
CA LEU A 65 -9.39 16.62 2.76
C LEU A 65 -10.33 17.78 3.10
N ARG A 66 -11.65 17.56 3.11
CA ARG A 66 -12.64 18.58 3.52
C ARG A 66 -12.58 18.90 5.01
N ASP A 67 -12.22 17.91 5.82
CA ASP A 67 -12.17 18.04 7.28
C ASP A 67 -10.84 18.64 7.79
N LEU A 68 -9.93 19.03 6.88
CA LEU A 68 -8.68 19.69 7.24
C LEU A 68 -8.94 21.03 7.91
N LYS A 69 -8.60 21.14 9.20
CA LYS A 69 -8.71 22.38 9.99
C LYS A 69 -7.46 23.25 9.97
N SER A 70 -6.32 22.66 9.63
CA SER A 70 -5.01 23.32 9.62
C SER A 70 -4.41 23.26 8.21
N PRO A 71 -3.63 24.28 7.80
CA PRO A 71 -2.97 24.26 6.50
C PRO A 71 -1.94 23.13 6.43
N VAL A 72 -2.04 22.35 5.36
CA VAL A 72 -1.15 21.24 5.00
C VAL A 72 -0.30 21.68 3.82
N THR A 73 1.02 21.53 3.92
CA THR A 73 1.96 21.80 2.81
C THR A 73 2.65 20.51 2.40
N VAL A 74 2.56 20.15 1.12
CA VAL A 74 3.26 18.99 0.54
C VAL A 74 4.43 19.45 -0.32
N THR A 75 5.65 19.18 0.12
CA THR A 75 6.88 19.50 -0.63
C THR A 75 7.39 18.26 -1.36
N VAL A 76 7.41 18.28 -2.69
CA VAL A 76 7.80 17.16 -3.53
C VAL A 76 9.22 17.36 -4.08
N TYR A 77 10.10 16.39 -3.87
CA TYR A 77 11.50 16.40 -4.34
C TYR A 77 11.73 15.57 -5.61
N LEU A 78 10.65 15.08 -6.21
CA LEU A 78 10.65 14.33 -7.46
C LEU A 78 10.27 15.25 -8.63
N THR A 79 11.18 16.14 -9.04
CA THR A 79 11.07 16.94 -10.26
C THR A 79 12.47 17.20 -10.83
N GLY A 80 12.58 17.40 -12.15
CA GLY A 80 13.84 17.71 -12.83
C GLY A 80 13.94 17.04 -14.20
N ASP A 81 15.16 16.96 -14.74
CA ASP A 81 15.43 16.30 -16.02
C ASP A 81 15.49 14.77 -15.88
N PHE A 82 14.30 14.15 -15.90
CA PHE A 82 14.15 12.71 -15.76
C PHE A 82 13.89 11.97 -17.08
N PRO A 83 14.30 10.69 -17.17
CA PRO A 83 13.86 9.81 -18.25
C PRO A 83 12.33 9.71 -18.33
N PRO A 84 11.75 9.42 -19.52
CA PRO A 84 10.30 9.38 -19.72
C PRO A 84 9.53 8.57 -18.66
N ALA A 85 10.10 7.46 -18.20
CA ALA A 85 9.44 6.59 -17.22
C ALA A 85 9.17 7.29 -15.87
N PHE A 86 10.10 8.12 -15.40
CA PHE A 86 10.00 8.84 -14.12
C PHE A 86 9.25 10.16 -14.24
N ARG A 87 9.28 10.81 -15.41
CA ARG A 87 8.37 11.94 -15.70
C ARG A 87 6.90 11.57 -15.55
N ARG A 88 6.53 10.31 -15.85
CA ARG A 88 5.18 9.80 -15.59
C ARG A 88 4.85 9.75 -14.11
N LEU A 89 5.80 9.35 -13.25
CA LEU A 89 5.58 9.32 -11.80
C LEU A 89 5.45 10.75 -11.25
N GLU A 90 6.33 11.68 -11.65
CA GLU A 90 6.19 13.09 -11.31
C GLU A 90 4.81 13.63 -11.71
N GLN A 91 4.39 13.37 -12.95
CA GLN A 91 3.09 13.79 -13.45
C GLN A 91 1.95 13.19 -12.61
N GLY A 92 2.01 11.90 -12.27
CA GLY A 92 1.02 11.26 -11.41
C GLY A 92 0.94 11.88 -10.01
N VAL A 93 2.07 12.27 -9.43
CA VAL A 93 2.13 12.99 -8.15
C VAL A 93 1.48 14.36 -8.27
N ARG A 94 1.81 15.11 -9.33
CA ARG A 94 1.23 16.43 -9.60
C ARG A 94 -0.28 16.37 -9.81
N GLU A 95 -0.74 15.40 -10.59
CA GLU A 95 -2.17 15.16 -10.84
C GLU A 95 -2.92 14.81 -9.54
N THR A 96 -2.34 13.93 -8.71
CA THR A 96 -2.93 13.56 -7.41
C THR A 96 -3.01 14.77 -6.48
N LEU A 97 -1.94 15.56 -6.36
CA LEU A 97 -1.91 16.74 -5.49
C LEU A 97 -2.81 17.88 -5.98
N ASN A 98 -2.96 18.05 -7.30
CA ASN A 98 -3.95 18.95 -7.88
C ASN A 98 -5.37 18.57 -7.43
N GLU A 99 -5.72 17.29 -7.55
CA GLU A 99 -7.02 16.82 -7.08
C GLU A 99 -7.16 16.99 -5.55
N PHE A 100 -6.09 16.76 -4.77
CA PHE A 100 -6.13 16.99 -3.33
C PHE A 100 -6.43 18.46 -3.00
N GLN A 101 -5.82 19.39 -3.74
CA GLN A 101 -6.02 20.84 -3.54
C GLN A 101 -7.44 21.28 -3.90
N VAL A 102 -8.07 20.67 -4.91
CA VAL A 102 -9.48 20.94 -5.26
C VAL A 102 -10.42 20.63 -4.09
N TYR A 103 -10.19 19.54 -3.33
CA TYR A 103 -11.04 19.18 -2.19
C TYR A 103 -10.59 19.81 -0.86
N GLY A 104 -9.29 20.03 -0.67
CA GLY A 104 -8.72 20.65 0.54
C GLY A 104 -8.81 22.18 0.55
N GLY A 105 -9.05 22.81 -0.61
CA GLY A 105 -9.17 24.25 -0.74
C GLY A 105 -7.90 24.98 -0.28
N ALA A 106 -8.07 26.07 0.45
CA ALA A 106 -6.95 26.87 0.98
C ALA A 106 -6.09 26.13 2.02
N ASN A 107 -6.61 25.04 2.61
CA ASN A 107 -5.93 24.26 3.63
C ASN A 107 -4.97 23.22 3.06
N LEU A 108 -4.85 23.07 1.72
CA LEU A 108 -3.85 22.20 1.12
C LEU A 108 -3.07 22.92 0.03
N ASN A 109 -1.76 23.03 0.23
CA ASN A 109 -0.83 23.61 -0.72
C ASN A 109 0.27 22.60 -1.03
N TYR A 110 0.87 22.68 -2.22
CA TYR A 110 2.00 21.84 -2.57
C TYR A 110 3.03 22.58 -3.43
N ILE A 111 4.28 22.18 -3.33
CA ILE A 111 5.40 22.73 -4.08
C ILE A 111 6.30 21.62 -4.59
N PHE A 112 6.94 21.84 -5.74
CA PHE A 112 7.93 20.94 -6.31
C PHE A 112 9.30 21.61 -6.25
N ILE A 113 10.30 20.91 -5.72
CA ILE A 113 11.68 21.39 -5.59
C ILE A 113 12.58 20.41 -6.32
N ASP A 114 13.32 20.86 -7.34
CA ASP A 114 14.32 20.06 -8.03
C ASP A 114 15.60 20.00 -7.17
N PRO A 115 15.97 18.84 -6.61
CA PRO A 115 17.18 18.73 -5.80
C PRO A 115 18.47 18.95 -6.59
N SER A 116 18.41 18.78 -7.92
CA SER A 116 19.56 18.85 -8.82
C SER A 116 19.79 20.25 -9.39
N ALA A 117 18.85 21.19 -9.19
CA ALA A 117 18.88 22.54 -9.80
C ALA A 117 19.92 23.50 -9.20
N GLY A 118 20.75 23.04 -8.25
CA GLY A 118 21.83 23.84 -7.67
C GLY A 118 22.79 24.35 -8.74
N SER A 119 23.14 25.64 -8.67
CA SER A 119 24.01 26.32 -9.67
C SER A 119 25.45 25.80 -9.68
N THR A 120 25.91 25.16 -8.61
CA THR A 120 27.22 24.52 -8.50
C THR A 120 27.10 23.11 -7.92
N GLU A 121 28.08 22.25 -8.23
CA GLU A 121 28.14 20.89 -7.69
C GLU A 121 28.20 20.88 -6.16
N ALA A 122 28.95 21.80 -5.55
CA ALA A 122 29.04 21.95 -4.10
C ALA A 122 27.67 22.29 -3.47
N ALA A 123 26.93 23.24 -4.06
CA ALA A 123 25.60 23.61 -3.58
C ALA A 123 24.61 22.44 -3.71
N ARG A 124 24.67 21.69 -4.82
CA ARG A 124 23.86 20.49 -5.03
C ARG A 124 24.16 19.40 -4.00
N ASN A 125 25.43 19.11 -3.75
CA ASN A 125 25.85 18.11 -2.77
C ASN A 125 25.49 18.51 -1.33
N GLN A 126 25.55 19.80 -1.01
CA GLN A 126 25.09 20.33 0.26
C GLN A 126 23.57 20.15 0.41
N PHE A 127 22.79 20.41 -0.65
CA PHE A 127 21.35 20.19 -0.63
C PHE A 127 21.02 18.70 -0.48
N TYR A 128 21.69 17.81 -1.22
CA TYR A 128 21.56 16.35 -1.06
C TYR A 128 21.86 15.90 0.37
N THR A 129 22.90 16.46 0.98
CA THR A 129 23.25 16.17 2.38
C THR A 129 22.14 16.64 3.34
N SER A 130 21.52 17.79 3.07
CA SER A 130 20.38 18.29 3.86
C SER A 130 19.16 17.38 3.76
N LEU A 131 18.85 16.86 2.56
CA LEU A 131 17.76 15.91 2.34
C LEU A 131 18.05 14.56 3.03
N PHE A 132 19.28 14.08 2.94
CA PHE A 132 19.73 12.88 3.62
C PHE A 132 19.57 13.00 5.15
N LYS A 133 19.94 14.15 5.73
CA LYS A 133 19.73 14.44 7.16
C LYS A 133 18.25 14.49 7.55
N LYS A 134 17.37 14.91 6.63
CA LYS A 134 15.91 14.81 6.79
C LYS A 134 15.38 13.38 6.62
N GLY A 135 16.24 12.38 6.39
CA GLY A 135 15.86 10.98 6.20
C GLY A 135 15.39 10.63 4.78
N LEU A 136 15.56 11.54 3.81
CA LEU A 136 15.19 11.35 2.41
C LEU A 136 16.36 10.69 1.69
N LYS A 137 16.34 9.36 1.55
CA LYS A 137 17.46 8.61 0.96
C LYS A 137 17.44 8.68 -0.57
N PRO A 138 18.55 9.02 -1.25
CA PRO A 138 18.58 9.05 -2.71
C PRO A 138 18.40 7.66 -3.32
N THR A 139 17.95 7.62 -4.58
CA THR A 139 17.92 6.43 -5.42
C THR A 139 18.70 6.71 -6.70
N ASN A 140 19.57 5.77 -7.10
CA ASN A 140 20.30 5.87 -8.36
C ASN A 140 19.45 5.31 -9.50
N LEU A 141 19.27 6.12 -10.53
CA LEU A 141 18.52 5.78 -11.73
C LEU A 141 19.52 5.53 -12.86
N GLY A 142 19.62 4.28 -13.31
CA GLY A 142 20.33 3.95 -14.55
C GLY A 142 19.44 4.23 -15.76
N ALA A 143 19.82 5.20 -16.59
CA ALA A 143 19.14 5.52 -17.84
C ALA A 143 20.09 5.28 -19.02
N THR A 144 19.55 4.97 -20.20
CA THR A 144 20.31 4.99 -21.44
C THR A 144 19.90 6.23 -22.23
N GLU A 145 20.75 7.23 -22.27
CA GLU A 145 20.56 8.44 -23.08
C GLU A 145 21.53 8.37 -24.27
N ASN A 146 21.00 8.47 -25.50
CA ASN A 146 21.80 8.42 -26.73
C ASN A 146 22.76 7.21 -26.82
N GLY A 147 22.34 6.04 -26.31
CA GLY A 147 23.15 4.82 -26.31
C GLY A 147 24.22 4.73 -25.20
N LYS A 148 24.37 5.77 -24.37
CA LYS A 148 25.26 5.76 -23.20
C LYS A 148 24.45 5.55 -21.91
N ARG A 149 24.97 4.71 -21.01
CA ARG A 149 24.40 4.54 -19.68
C ARG A 149 24.78 5.76 -18.83
N VAL A 150 23.78 6.49 -18.36
CA VAL A 150 23.91 7.66 -17.48
C VAL A 150 23.24 7.31 -16.16
N GLU A 151 23.94 7.52 -15.04
CA GLU A 151 23.36 7.38 -13.70
C GLU A 151 22.92 8.76 -13.20
N LYS A 152 21.64 8.90 -12.86
CA LYS A 152 21.07 10.12 -12.28
C LYS A 152 20.61 9.82 -10.85
N ILE A 153 21.00 10.67 -9.90
CA ILE A 153 20.54 10.59 -8.52
C ILE A 153 19.17 11.27 -8.41
N ILE A 154 18.19 10.61 -7.81
CA ILE A 154 16.86 11.17 -7.56
C ILE A 154 16.45 11.03 -6.10
N PHE A 155 15.55 11.91 -5.64
CA PHE A 155 14.92 11.85 -4.32
C PHE A 155 13.42 11.63 -4.51
N PRO A 156 12.95 10.37 -4.59
CA PRO A 156 11.56 10.08 -4.88
C PRO A 156 10.66 10.23 -3.63
N TYR A 157 10.61 11.44 -3.07
CA TYR A 157 9.91 11.71 -1.82
C TYR A 157 9.03 12.95 -1.90
N ALA A 158 7.97 12.94 -1.10
CA ALA A 158 7.27 14.12 -0.66
C ALA A 158 7.44 14.30 0.87
N VAL A 159 7.33 15.52 1.36
CA VAL A 159 7.30 15.85 2.79
C VAL A 159 5.99 16.57 3.05
N VAL A 160 5.15 15.98 3.91
CA VAL A 160 3.89 16.58 4.34
C VAL A 160 4.15 17.32 5.65
N SER A 161 3.77 18.59 5.71
CA SER A 161 3.92 19.44 6.88
C SER A 161 2.56 19.96 7.37
N VAL A 162 2.29 19.80 8.68
CA VAL A 162 1.07 20.28 9.35
C VAL A 162 1.45 20.87 10.71
N GLY A 163 1.19 22.16 10.93
CA GLY A 163 1.41 22.78 12.25
C GLY A 163 2.84 22.64 12.79
N GLY A 164 3.86 22.63 11.92
CA GLY A 164 5.27 22.45 12.27
C GLY A 164 5.74 21.01 12.42
N GLN A 165 4.85 20.02 12.31
CA GLN A 165 5.20 18.60 12.24
C GLN A 165 5.43 18.20 10.77
N GLU A 166 6.55 17.54 10.47
CA GLU A 166 6.86 17.01 9.12
C GLU A 166 6.83 15.48 9.11
N LYS A 167 6.33 14.90 8.01
CA LYS A 167 6.43 13.46 7.75
C LYS A 167 6.79 13.18 6.31
N ASN A 168 7.75 12.28 6.11
CA ASN A 168 8.25 11.89 4.79
C ASN A 168 7.34 10.82 4.16
N VAL A 169 7.13 10.92 2.85
CA VAL A 169 6.40 9.98 2.01
C VAL A 169 7.33 9.50 0.92
N LEU A 170 7.62 8.20 0.87
CA LEU A 170 8.33 7.59 -0.25
C LEU A 170 7.35 7.42 -1.42
N LEU A 171 7.60 8.11 -2.53
CA LEU A 171 6.74 8.13 -3.71
C LEU A 171 7.06 6.97 -4.68
N LEU A 172 8.30 6.48 -4.67
CA LEU A 172 8.71 5.32 -5.46
C LEU A 172 8.58 4.05 -4.61
N ARG A 173 7.38 3.46 -4.61
CA ARG A 173 7.05 2.19 -3.95
C ARG A 173 6.70 1.09 -4.93
N GLY A 174 6.86 -0.15 -4.50
CA GLY A 174 6.49 -1.34 -5.25
C GLY A 174 7.41 -2.50 -4.91
N ASN A 175 7.07 -3.66 -5.44
CA ASN A 175 7.86 -4.87 -5.28
C ASN A 175 9.25 -4.66 -5.91
N GLN A 176 10.34 -4.73 -5.15
CA GLN A 176 11.68 -4.43 -5.65
C GLN A 176 12.15 -5.44 -6.71
N ALA A 177 11.67 -6.68 -6.64
CA ALA A 177 11.93 -7.73 -7.62
C ALA A 177 11.17 -7.53 -8.94
N ALA A 178 10.17 -6.64 -8.98
CA ALA A 178 9.47 -6.32 -10.22
C ALA A 178 10.33 -5.44 -11.15
N PRO A 179 10.14 -5.55 -12.48
CA PRO A 179 10.76 -4.65 -13.44
C PRO A 179 10.49 -3.17 -13.14
N ALA A 180 11.45 -2.28 -13.44
CA ALA A 180 11.38 -0.88 -13.04
C ALA A 180 10.12 -0.14 -13.52
N ASP A 181 9.61 -0.47 -14.72
CA ASP A 181 8.37 0.07 -15.26
C ASP A 181 7.12 -0.41 -14.50
N VAL A 182 7.10 -1.69 -14.08
CA VAL A 182 6.05 -2.24 -13.21
C VAL A 182 6.06 -1.54 -11.87
N ARG A 183 7.24 -1.36 -11.25
CA ARG A 183 7.36 -0.65 -9.97
C ARG A 183 6.86 0.79 -10.06
N LEU A 184 7.21 1.50 -11.13
CA LEU A 184 6.72 2.87 -11.36
C LEU A 184 5.20 2.91 -11.48
N ASN A 185 4.59 1.91 -12.12
CA ASN A 185 3.13 1.83 -12.20
C ASN A 185 2.52 1.55 -10.82
N GLN A 186 3.10 0.62 -10.05
CA GLN A 186 2.69 0.33 -8.67
C GLN A 186 2.83 1.54 -7.74
N SER A 187 3.87 2.36 -7.94
CA SER A 187 4.05 3.64 -7.26
C SER A 187 2.90 4.59 -7.54
N ILE A 188 2.54 4.76 -8.82
CA ILE A 188 1.43 5.64 -9.25
C ILE A 188 0.10 5.17 -8.66
N GLU A 189 -0.17 3.85 -8.64
CA GLU A 189 -1.34 3.25 -7.98
C GLU A 189 -1.45 3.63 -6.50
N GLY A 190 -0.32 3.67 -5.80
CA GLY A 190 -0.28 3.92 -4.35
C GLY A 190 -0.36 5.38 -3.93
N LEU A 191 -0.20 6.35 -4.85
CA LEU A 191 -0.02 7.77 -4.49
C LEU A 191 -1.15 8.35 -3.64
N GLU A 192 -2.42 8.11 -4.02
CA GLU A 192 -3.59 8.60 -3.27
C GLU A 192 -3.51 8.12 -1.81
N TYR A 193 -3.22 6.83 -1.60
CA TYR A 193 -3.13 6.25 -0.27
C TYR A 193 -1.94 6.80 0.53
N GLU A 194 -0.73 6.80 -0.05
CA GLU A 194 0.49 7.19 0.67
C GLU A 194 0.41 8.65 1.12
N LEU A 195 -0.13 9.54 0.29
CA LEU A 195 -0.33 10.95 0.64
C LEU A 195 -1.45 11.13 1.67
N ALA A 196 -2.62 10.54 1.45
CA ALA A 196 -3.77 10.70 2.35
C ALA A 196 -3.51 10.10 3.74
N SER A 197 -2.92 8.90 3.81
CA SER A 197 -2.58 8.26 5.08
C SER A 197 -1.55 9.06 5.89
N THR A 198 -0.58 9.68 5.22
CA THR A 198 0.41 10.57 5.85
C THR A 198 -0.24 11.84 6.41
N ILE A 199 -1.12 12.47 5.63
CA ILE A 199 -1.91 13.63 6.09
C ILE A 199 -2.73 13.25 7.32
N ARG A 200 -3.46 12.13 7.27
CA ARG A 200 -4.27 11.62 8.39
C ARG A 200 -3.42 11.40 9.65
N ALA A 201 -2.23 10.81 9.51
CA ALA A 201 -1.34 10.54 10.63
C ALA A 201 -0.82 11.81 11.34
N LEU A 202 -0.80 12.95 10.66
CA LEU A 202 -0.39 14.24 11.23
C LEU A 202 -1.54 15.03 11.87
N VAL A 203 -2.79 14.53 11.81
CA VAL A 203 -3.97 15.19 12.41
C VAL A 203 -4.32 14.51 13.75
N PRO A 204 -4.04 15.15 14.92
CA PRO A 204 -4.07 14.47 16.23
C PRO A 204 -5.43 13.90 16.65
N ALA A 205 -6.55 14.51 16.22
CA ALA A 205 -7.90 14.10 16.63
C ALA A 205 -8.34 12.70 16.13
N LEU A 206 -7.52 12.02 15.34
CA LEU A 206 -7.87 10.78 14.63
C LEU A 206 -6.99 9.57 15.00
N ARG A 207 -6.12 9.67 16.01
CA ARG A 207 -5.23 8.56 16.39
C ARG A 207 -5.99 7.47 17.14
N LYS A 208 -5.80 6.22 16.72
CA LYS A 208 -6.37 5.02 17.35
C LYS A 208 -5.42 4.43 18.39
N ARG A 209 -5.96 3.69 19.36
CA ARG A 209 -5.24 3.11 20.49
C ARG A 209 -4.98 1.61 20.28
N ILE A 210 -3.73 1.20 20.42
CA ILE A 210 -3.28 -0.19 20.28
C ILE A 210 -2.72 -0.67 21.61
N GLY A 211 -3.25 -1.79 22.12
CA GLY A 211 -2.68 -2.49 23.28
C GLY A 211 -1.80 -3.66 22.84
N VAL A 212 -0.54 -3.66 23.23
CA VAL A 212 0.38 -4.79 23.03
C VAL A 212 0.40 -5.60 24.32
N VAL A 213 -0.07 -6.85 24.24
CA VAL A 213 -0.22 -7.74 25.38
C VAL A 213 1.15 -8.12 25.95
N GLU A 214 1.22 -8.21 27.27
CA GLU A 214 2.37 -8.71 28.02
C GLU A 214 1.91 -9.55 29.22
N GLY A 215 2.79 -10.44 29.69
CA GLY A 215 2.57 -11.27 30.88
C GLY A 215 2.78 -12.76 30.64
N HIS A 216 2.85 -13.18 29.38
CA HIS A 216 3.02 -14.58 28.96
C HIS A 216 4.35 -14.83 28.22
N GLY A 217 5.35 -13.96 28.39
CA GLY A 217 6.66 -14.10 27.74
C GLY A 217 6.71 -13.56 26.31
N GLU A 218 5.78 -12.68 25.96
CA GLU A 218 5.72 -11.95 24.69
C GLU A 218 7.00 -11.15 24.40
N LEU A 219 7.13 -10.69 23.16
CA LEU A 219 8.27 -9.89 22.73
C LEU A 219 8.49 -8.65 23.61
N THR A 220 9.73 -8.53 24.10
CA THR A 220 10.20 -7.36 24.85
C THR A 220 10.21 -6.09 24.01
N ASN A 221 10.33 -4.93 24.63
CA ASN A 221 10.48 -3.66 23.90
C ASN A 221 11.71 -3.63 22.99
N ALA A 222 12.81 -4.30 23.37
CA ALA A 222 13.98 -4.40 22.51
C ALA A 222 13.67 -5.26 21.27
N GLN A 223 13.06 -6.44 21.46
CA GLN A 223 12.77 -7.36 20.37
C GLN A 223 11.66 -6.86 19.43
N ALA A 224 10.68 -6.11 19.92
CA ALA A 224 9.63 -5.51 19.09
C ALA A 224 9.91 -4.04 18.76
N GLY A 225 11.10 -3.51 19.08
CA GLY A 225 11.35 -2.07 19.16
C GLY A 225 11.13 -1.30 17.86
N ASP A 226 11.51 -1.87 16.72
CA ASP A 226 11.26 -1.25 15.42
C ASP A 226 9.76 -1.20 15.10
N MET A 227 9.02 -2.28 15.35
CA MET A 227 7.57 -2.32 15.11
C MET A 227 6.80 -1.40 16.07
N LEU A 228 7.15 -1.40 17.36
CA LEU A 228 6.56 -0.49 18.35
C LEU A 228 6.81 0.97 17.98
N GLY A 229 8.05 1.32 17.64
CA GLY A 229 8.38 2.67 17.18
C GLY A 229 7.63 3.04 15.91
N THR A 230 7.44 2.09 15.00
CA THR A 230 6.68 2.29 13.75
C THR A 230 5.18 2.54 14.04
N TRP A 231 4.54 1.77 14.92
CA TRP A 231 3.16 2.03 15.34
C TRP A 231 3.02 3.36 16.08
N GLN A 232 3.97 3.72 16.96
CA GLN A 232 3.96 4.98 17.71
C GLN A 232 3.99 6.24 16.82
N GLN A 233 4.40 6.13 15.55
CA GLN A 233 4.34 7.22 14.58
C GLN A 233 2.93 7.50 14.03
N GLN A 234 1.94 6.63 14.31
CA GLN A 234 0.58 6.72 13.76
C GLN A 234 -0.51 6.47 14.81
N TYR A 235 -0.20 5.68 15.83
CA TYR A 235 -1.13 5.16 16.82
C TYR A 235 -0.65 5.45 18.24
N ASP A 236 -1.56 5.49 19.20
CA ASP A 236 -1.22 5.53 20.61
C ASP A 236 -1.03 4.09 21.08
N VAL A 237 0.21 3.73 21.43
CA VAL A 237 0.59 2.34 21.72
C VAL A 237 0.83 2.17 23.22
N PHE A 238 0.16 1.20 23.83
CA PHE A 238 0.24 0.89 25.26
C PHE A 238 0.63 -0.56 25.49
N ARG A 239 1.41 -0.84 26.53
CA ARG A 239 1.60 -2.20 27.05
C ARG A 239 0.43 -2.56 27.97
N VAL A 240 -0.07 -3.79 27.86
CA VAL A 240 -1.26 -4.23 28.61
C VAL A 240 -1.04 -5.60 29.21
N THR A 241 -1.02 -5.66 30.55
CA THR A 241 -1.11 -6.92 31.29
C THR A 241 -2.58 -7.29 31.49
N LEU A 242 -3.07 -8.35 30.83
CA LEU A 242 -4.49 -8.73 30.85
C LEU A 242 -5.04 -9.03 32.25
N SER A 243 -4.23 -9.61 33.14
CA SER A 243 -4.61 -9.87 34.53
C SER A 243 -4.81 -8.62 35.39
N LYS A 244 -4.21 -7.48 35.02
CA LYS A 244 -4.27 -6.22 35.79
C LYS A 244 -5.37 -5.27 35.33
N VAL A 245 -5.94 -5.49 34.15
CA VAL A 245 -7.00 -4.65 33.59
C VAL A 245 -8.37 -5.33 33.76
N LYS A 246 -9.41 -4.52 33.93
CA LYS A 246 -10.79 -5.02 34.03
C LYS A 246 -11.29 -5.51 32.67
N ASP A 247 -11.05 -4.73 31.62
CA ASP A 247 -11.46 -4.98 30.24
C ASP A 247 -10.54 -4.21 29.27
N LEU A 248 -10.78 -4.38 27.97
CA LEU A 248 -9.99 -3.79 26.88
C LEU A 248 -10.79 -2.72 26.10
N SER A 249 -11.91 -2.24 26.65
CA SER A 249 -12.84 -1.35 25.94
C SER A 249 -12.26 0.02 25.58
N SER A 250 -11.16 0.42 26.22
CA SER A 250 -10.44 1.66 25.95
C SER A 250 -9.51 1.61 24.73
N LEU A 251 -9.36 0.42 24.12
CA LEU A 251 -8.48 0.16 22.98
C LEU A 251 -9.29 -0.04 21.69
N ASP A 252 -8.68 0.25 20.55
CA ASP A 252 -9.26 -0.05 19.25
C ASP A 252 -8.75 -1.39 18.69
N ALA A 253 -7.49 -1.75 19.00
CA ALA A 253 -6.91 -3.04 18.65
C ALA A 253 -5.98 -3.59 19.74
N VAL A 254 -5.79 -4.91 19.71
CA VAL A 254 -4.89 -5.66 20.58
C VAL A 254 -3.90 -6.48 19.74
N VAL A 255 -2.66 -6.54 20.20
CA VAL A 255 -1.57 -7.32 19.57
C VAL A 255 -1.06 -8.36 20.55
N VAL A 256 -1.09 -9.62 20.15
CA VAL A 256 -0.48 -10.75 20.87
C VAL A 256 0.76 -11.19 20.09
N ALA A 257 1.94 -10.99 20.69
CA ALA A 257 3.23 -11.06 20.03
C ALA A 257 4.11 -12.16 20.64
N GLN A 258 4.10 -13.35 20.04
CA GLN A 258 4.88 -14.52 20.47
C GLN A 258 4.74 -14.86 21.96
N PRO A 259 3.52 -15.13 22.46
CA PRO A 259 3.35 -15.63 23.82
C PRO A 259 4.05 -16.99 23.98
N LYS A 260 4.48 -17.30 25.20
CA LYS A 260 5.25 -18.51 25.54
C LYS A 260 4.59 -19.36 26.62
N THR A 261 3.73 -18.76 27.43
CA THR A 261 3.00 -19.44 28.51
C THR A 261 1.49 -19.43 28.24
N PRO A 262 0.72 -20.36 28.85
CA PRO A 262 -0.72 -20.43 28.66
C PRO A 262 -1.44 -19.19 29.20
N TYR A 263 -2.51 -18.77 28.51
CA TYR A 263 -3.45 -17.76 29.01
C TYR A 263 -4.45 -18.39 29.99
N SER A 264 -4.81 -17.67 31.05
CA SER A 264 -5.89 -18.08 31.95
C SER A 264 -7.27 -17.88 31.32
N GLU A 265 -8.29 -18.56 31.84
CA GLU A 265 -9.66 -18.43 31.33
C GLU A 265 -10.20 -16.99 31.44
N ASP A 266 -9.86 -16.24 32.49
CA ASP A 266 -10.25 -14.82 32.63
C ASP A 266 -9.60 -13.93 31.57
N GLU A 267 -8.33 -14.18 31.24
CA GLU A 267 -7.62 -13.43 30.19
C GLU A 267 -8.17 -13.75 28.80
N LYS A 268 -8.45 -15.03 28.52
CA LYS A 268 -9.15 -15.44 27.29
C LYS A 268 -10.53 -14.81 27.19
N PHE A 269 -11.27 -14.75 28.30
CA PHE A 269 -12.56 -14.08 28.36
C PHE A 269 -12.46 -12.60 27.99
N LYS A 270 -11.45 -11.88 28.50
CA LYS A 270 -11.22 -10.46 28.14
C LYS A 270 -10.93 -10.28 26.65
N LEU A 271 -10.08 -11.13 26.06
CA LEU A 271 -9.80 -11.11 24.63
C LEU A 271 -11.04 -11.45 23.79
N ASP A 272 -11.79 -12.48 24.18
CA ASP A 272 -13.02 -12.91 23.50
C ASP A 272 -14.10 -11.83 23.52
N GLN A 273 -14.36 -11.23 24.67
CA GLN A 273 -15.32 -10.15 24.80
C GLN A 273 -14.91 -8.91 24.02
N PHE A 274 -13.63 -8.55 24.03
CA PHE A 274 -13.12 -7.45 23.23
C PHE A 274 -13.38 -7.65 21.73
N ILE A 275 -13.05 -8.83 21.21
CA ILE A 275 -13.19 -9.16 19.79
C ILE A 275 -14.66 -9.21 19.37
N THR A 276 -15.51 -9.89 20.14
CA THR A 276 -16.94 -10.04 19.82
C THR A 276 -17.72 -8.73 19.91
N GLN A 277 -17.20 -7.74 20.64
CA GLN A 277 -17.74 -6.38 20.76
C GLN A 277 -17.15 -5.40 19.74
N GLY A 278 -16.39 -5.88 18.75
CA GLY A 278 -15.87 -5.08 17.63
C GLY A 278 -14.41 -4.64 17.76
N GLY A 279 -13.73 -4.99 18.86
CA GLY A 279 -12.29 -4.78 19.02
C GLY A 279 -11.48 -5.64 18.05
N ARG A 280 -10.39 -5.13 17.50
CA ARG A 280 -9.63 -5.80 16.44
C ARG A 280 -8.38 -6.46 17.01
N ALA A 281 -7.91 -7.55 16.42
CA ALA A 281 -6.78 -8.27 16.98
C ALA A 281 -5.76 -8.72 15.93
N LEU A 282 -4.48 -8.64 16.30
CA LEU A 282 -3.37 -9.24 15.56
C LEU A 282 -2.69 -10.29 16.44
N PHE A 283 -2.66 -11.53 15.97
CA PHE A 283 -2.02 -12.65 16.64
C PHE A 283 -0.80 -13.12 15.83
N PHE A 284 0.37 -13.08 16.45
CA PHE A 284 1.60 -13.67 15.96
C PHE A 284 1.99 -14.76 16.94
N VAL A 285 1.74 -16.02 16.57
CA VAL A 285 1.78 -17.16 17.49
C VAL A 285 2.52 -18.33 16.85
N ASP A 286 3.35 -19.00 17.66
CA ASP A 286 4.02 -20.23 17.24
C ASP A 286 3.25 -21.44 17.78
N ALA A 287 3.05 -22.47 16.94
CA ALA A 287 2.49 -23.74 17.40
C ALA A 287 3.56 -24.62 18.08
N LEU A 288 4.84 -24.43 17.73
CA LEU A 288 5.97 -25.18 18.24
C LEU A 288 7.02 -24.26 18.85
N ARG A 289 7.65 -24.71 19.92
CA ARG A 289 8.79 -24.05 20.55
C ARG A 289 10.07 -24.65 19.99
N VAL A 290 10.92 -23.82 19.42
CA VAL A 290 12.28 -24.20 18.98
C VAL A 290 13.29 -23.67 19.99
N ASP A 291 13.92 -24.58 20.73
CA ASP A 291 14.99 -24.22 21.66
C ASP A 291 16.34 -24.16 20.94
N LEU A 292 16.75 -22.95 20.56
CA LEU A 292 18.03 -22.70 19.89
C LEU A 292 19.23 -22.81 20.85
N ASP A 293 19.04 -22.70 22.17
CA ASP A 293 20.14 -22.79 23.14
C ASP A 293 20.68 -24.22 23.20
N SER A 294 19.83 -25.20 22.92
CA SER A 294 20.20 -26.62 22.80
C SER A 294 21.12 -26.90 21.59
N VAL A 295 21.11 -26.05 20.56
CA VAL A 295 22.01 -26.15 19.39
C VAL A 295 23.46 -25.93 19.80
N SER A 296 23.72 -24.99 20.72
CA SER A 296 25.08 -24.71 21.19
C SER A 296 25.71 -25.87 21.97
N ARG A 297 24.90 -26.80 22.49
CA ARG A 297 25.36 -27.96 23.28
C ARG A 297 25.53 -29.22 22.43
N ASN A 298 24.55 -29.51 21.56
CA ASN A 298 24.46 -30.82 20.88
C ASN A 298 24.38 -30.71 19.34
N GLY A 299 24.39 -29.51 18.76
CA GLY A 299 24.23 -29.30 17.31
C GLY A 299 22.81 -29.55 16.77
N VAL A 300 21.87 -29.96 17.64
CA VAL A 300 20.47 -30.29 17.31
C VAL A 300 19.54 -29.55 18.27
N ALA A 301 18.55 -28.85 17.71
CA ALA A 301 17.40 -28.33 18.45
C ALA A 301 16.22 -29.30 18.33
N LEU A 302 15.32 -29.30 19.31
CA LEU A 302 14.06 -30.03 19.23
C LEU A 302 12.90 -29.05 19.17
N ALA A 303 12.10 -29.12 18.11
CA ALA A 303 10.84 -28.40 18.02
C ALA A 303 9.73 -29.23 18.67
N THR A 304 9.11 -28.68 19.71
CA THR A 304 8.06 -29.36 20.48
C THR A 304 6.78 -28.53 20.55
N PRO A 305 5.59 -29.14 20.51
CA PRO A 305 4.35 -28.41 20.73
C PRO A 305 4.30 -27.84 22.14
N TYR A 306 3.70 -26.66 22.27
CA TYR A 306 3.39 -26.09 23.57
C TYR A 306 1.99 -25.48 23.55
N ASN A 307 1.32 -25.54 24.70
CA ASN A 307 -0.07 -25.11 24.81
C ASN A 307 -0.15 -23.66 25.30
N LEU A 308 -0.69 -22.78 24.46
CA LEU A 308 -0.98 -21.38 24.81
C LEU A 308 -2.38 -21.20 25.43
N ASN A 309 -3.17 -22.27 25.47
CA ASN A 309 -4.59 -22.26 25.79
C ASN A 309 -5.45 -21.40 24.84
N LEU A 310 -4.98 -21.09 23.62
CA LEU A 310 -5.72 -20.26 22.64
C LEU A 310 -6.38 -21.07 21.50
N ASP A 311 -6.14 -22.38 21.43
CA ASP A 311 -6.59 -23.23 20.33
C ASP A 311 -8.12 -23.27 20.21
N ASP A 312 -8.84 -23.29 21.33
CA ASP A 312 -10.30 -23.28 21.40
C ASP A 312 -10.89 -21.94 20.92
N LEU A 313 -10.23 -20.82 21.25
CA LEU A 313 -10.57 -19.48 20.79
C LEU A 313 -10.42 -19.38 19.26
N PHE A 314 -9.26 -19.80 18.72
CA PHE A 314 -9.04 -19.81 17.27
C PHE A 314 -10.02 -20.73 16.55
N PHE A 315 -10.27 -21.92 17.11
CA PHE A 315 -11.21 -22.88 16.54
C PHE A 315 -12.62 -22.30 16.48
N ARG A 316 -13.06 -21.63 17.55
CA ARG A 316 -14.35 -20.93 17.59
C ARG A 316 -14.46 -19.84 16.52
N TYR A 317 -13.36 -19.13 16.26
CA TYR A 317 -13.28 -18.09 15.23
C TYR A 317 -13.09 -18.63 13.81
N GLY A 318 -12.82 -19.93 13.68
CA GLY A 318 -12.78 -20.61 12.39
C GLY A 318 -11.37 -20.93 11.88
N LEU A 319 -10.36 -20.95 12.74
CA LEU A 319 -9.00 -21.37 12.40
C LEU A 319 -8.50 -22.49 13.31
N ARG A 320 -7.62 -23.33 12.78
CA ARG A 320 -6.87 -24.32 13.53
C ARG A 320 -5.39 -24.15 13.21
N LEU A 321 -4.58 -23.88 14.22
CA LEU A 321 -3.13 -23.91 14.09
C LEU A 321 -2.66 -25.37 14.14
N ASN A 322 -1.83 -25.75 13.17
CA ASN A 322 -1.28 -27.10 13.13
C ASN A 322 0.08 -27.14 13.82
N GLN A 323 0.34 -28.24 14.53
CA GLN A 323 1.59 -28.47 15.25
C GLN A 323 2.64 -29.04 14.29
N ASN A 324 3.10 -28.21 13.35
CA ASN A 324 4.09 -28.56 12.33
C ASN A 324 5.02 -27.38 12.02
N LEU A 325 6.10 -27.67 11.28
CA LEU A 325 6.92 -26.65 10.62
C LEU A 325 6.88 -26.83 9.11
N LEU A 326 7.01 -25.72 8.41
CA LEU A 326 7.10 -25.67 6.95
C LEU A 326 8.56 -25.51 6.52
N LEU A 327 8.98 -26.35 5.59
CA LEU A 327 10.22 -26.18 4.83
C LEU A 327 9.84 -25.72 3.43
N ASP A 328 10.49 -24.67 2.94
CA ASP A 328 10.31 -24.17 1.57
C ASP A 328 11.64 -24.09 0.84
N LEU A 329 11.69 -24.44 -0.45
CA LEU A 329 12.89 -24.25 -1.26
C LEU A 329 13.18 -22.76 -1.54
N ASN A 330 12.15 -21.91 -1.50
CA ASN A 330 12.33 -20.46 -1.49
C ASN A 330 12.49 -19.98 -0.05
N SER A 331 13.74 -19.89 0.41
CA SER A 331 14.06 -19.63 1.81
C SER A 331 15.23 -18.68 1.99
N GLY A 332 15.38 -18.15 3.20
CA GLY A 332 16.55 -17.41 3.63
C GLY A 332 17.76 -18.30 3.87
N GLN A 333 18.75 -17.72 4.54
CA GLN A 333 20.05 -18.33 4.81
C GLN A 333 20.41 -18.22 6.29
N ILE A 334 21.26 -19.15 6.76
CA ILE A 334 21.87 -19.10 8.09
C ILE A 334 23.41 -19.10 7.98
N PRO A 335 24.13 -18.45 8.90
CA PRO A 335 25.58 -18.52 8.93
C PRO A 335 26.02 -19.86 9.51
N LEU A 336 26.88 -20.59 8.82
CA LEU A 336 27.43 -21.86 9.30
C LEU A 336 28.95 -21.88 9.17
N VAL A 337 29.64 -22.42 10.18
CA VAL A 337 31.10 -22.59 10.15
C VAL A 337 31.44 -23.77 9.23
N THR A 338 32.09 -23.54 8.09
CA THR A 338 32.44 -24.58 7.10
C THR A 338 33.88 -25.05 7.19
N GLY A 339 34.72 -24.34 7.92
CA GLY A 339 36.10 -24.72 8.17
C GLY A 339 36.82 -23.67 9.02
N MET A 340 38.14 -23.72 9.00
CA MET A 340 39.01 -22.73 9.63
C MET A 340 39.90 -22.11 8.55
N ASP A 341 39.87 -20.78 8.42
CA ASP A 341 40.84 -20.02 7.63
C ASP A 341 41.98 -19.61 8.58
N GLY A 342 43.01 -20.45 8.67
CA GLY A 342 44.05 -20.35 9.69
C GLY A 342 43.46 -20.59 11.09
N ASN A 343 43.45 -19.56 11.93
CA ASN A 343 42.91 -19.63 13.30
C ASN A 343 41.54 -18.95 13.46
N LYS A 344 40.86 -18.59 12.36
CA LYS A 344 39.52 -17.99 12.37
C LYS A 344 38.50 -18.94 11.74
N PRO A 345 37.31 -19.11 12.33
CA PRO A 345 36.26 -19.91 11.72
C PRO A 345 35.82 -19.28 10.40
N LYS A 346 35.84 -20.07 9.33
CA LYS A 346 35.29 -19.70 8.03
C LYS A 346 33.78 -19.86 8.10
N ILE A 347 33.06 -18.75 8.06
CA ILE A 347 31.59 -18.71 8.12
C ILE A 347 31.05 -18.46 6.71
N GLU A 348 30.22 -19.37 6.23
CA GLU A 348 29.56 -19.25 4.92
C GLU A 348 28.04 -19.24 5.09
N PRO A 349 27.30 -18.47 4.25
CA PRO A 349 25.85 -18.46 4.26
C PRO A 349 25.32 -19.75 3.60
N MET A 350 24.48 -20.49 4.33
CA MET A 350 23.86 -21.72 3.85
C MET A 350 22.34 -21.55 3.72
N PRO A 351 21.71 -22.04 2.63
CA PRO A 351 20.25 -22.05 2.51
C PRO A 351 19.58 -22.78 3.68
N TRP A 352 18.50 -22.21 4.21
CA TRP A 352 17.79 -22.77 5.35
C TRP A 352 16.29 -22.81 5.12
N GLN A 353 15.76 -23.98 4.77
CA GLN A 353 14.38 -24.13 4.29
C GLN A 353 13.33 -23.84 5.38
N LEU A 354 13.73 -23.87 6.66
CA LEU A 354 12.89 -23.50 7.80
C LEU A 354 12.67 -21.99 7.95
N TYR A 355 13.31 -21.16 7.11
CA TYR A 355 13.05 -19.72 7.00
C TYR A 355 12.41 -19.36 5.64
N PRO A 356 11.12 -19.70 5.39
CA PRO A 356 10.48 -19.43 4.12
C PRO A 356 10.46 -17.94 3.76
N LEU A 357 10.69 -17.66 2.48
CA LEU A 357 10.47 -16.35 1.86
C LEU A 357 9.14 -16.39 1.10
N ILE A 358 8.19 -15.55 1.50
CA ILE A 358 6.86 -15.51 0.92
C ILE A 358 6.74 -14.32 -0.02
N ASN A 359 6.55 -14.58 -1.30
CA ASN A 359 6.29 -13.58 -2.34
C ASN A 359 4.96 -13.82 -3.06
N ARG A 360 4.15 -14.75 -2.55
CA ARG A 360 2.83 -15.09 -3.09
C ARG A 360 1.75 -14.64 -2.11
N PHE A 361 0.95 -13.70 -2.58
CA PHE A 361 -0.08 -13.07 -1.79
C PHE A 361 -1.44 -13.17 -2.46
N SER A 362 -2.50 -13.26 -1.66
CA SER A 362 -3.85 -13.08 -2.17
C SER A 362 -4.09 -11.63 -2.60
N PRO A 363 -4.99 -11.37 -3.58
CA PRO A 363 -5.34 -10.02 -4.00
C PRO A 363 -6.14 -9.32 -2.89
N HIS A 364 -5.45 -8.60 -2.01
CA HIS A 364 -6.02 -7.90 -0.88
C HIS A 364 -5.31 -6.56 -0.64
N PRO A 365 -6.00 -5.49 -0.15
CA PRO A 365 -5.36 -4.21 0.15
C PRO A 365 -4.16 -4.30 1.12
N ILE A 366 -4.15 -5.30 2.00
CA ILE A 366 -3.04 -5.55 2.96
C ILE A 366 -1.75 -5.95 2.24
N THR A 367 -1.86 -6.76 1.20
CA THR A 367 -0.72 -7.42 0.52
C THR A 367 -0.43 -6.83 -0.86
N ARG A 368 -1.14 -5.77 -1.26
CA ARG A 368 -0.98 -5.15 -2.57
C ARG A 368 0.41 -4.54 -2.71
N ASN A 369 1.09 -4.83 -3.83
CA ASN A 369 2.40 -4.30 -4.19
C ASN A 369 3.49 -4.53 -3.13
N LEU A 370 3.27 -5.51 -2.25
CA LEU A 370 4.18 -5.88 -1.18
C LEU A 370 5.39 -6.64 -1.75
N ASP A 371 6.56 -6.40 -1.19
CA ASP A 371 7.73 -7.23 -1.43
C ASP A 371 7.62 -8.57 -0.70
N ALA A 372 8.62 -9.44 -0.88
CA ALA A 372 8.70 -10.68 -0.13
C ALA A 372 8.72 -10.42 1.39
N VAL A 373 8.01 -11.26 2.14
CA VAL A 373 8.09 -11.29 3.61
C VAL A 373 8.85 -12.51 4.07
N TYR A 374 9.48 -12.39 5.22
CA TYR A 374 10.39 -13.39 5.77
C TYR A 374 9.80 -14.04 7.01
N LEU A 375 9.73 -15.37 7.02
CA LEU A 375 9.21 -16.16 8.13
C LEU A 375 10.34 -16.98 8.76
N LYS A 376 10.22 -17.31 10.04
CA LYS A 376 11.17 -18.14 10.78
C LYS A 376 10.41 -19.20 11.56
N PHE A 377 10.71 -20.48 11.30
CA PHE A 377 10.07 -21.61 11.99
C PHE A 377 8.54 -21.57 11.96
N THR A 378 7.96 -21.17 10.82
CA THR A 378 6.51 -21.04 10.66
C THR A 378 5.81 -22.39 10.49
N GLY A 379 4.59 -22.49 11.00
CA GLY A 379 3.65 -23.60 10.73
C GLY A 379 2.57 -23.21 9.71
N ASN A 380 1.66 -24.14 9.38
CA ASN A 380 0.45 -23.82 8.61
C ASN A 380 -0.82 -23.77 9.48
N MET A 381 -1.91 -23.31 8.86
CA MET A 381 -3.23 -23.23 9.48
C MET A 381 -4.32 -23.77 8.57
N ASP A 382 -5.28 -24.48 9.16
CA ASP A 382 -6.50 -24.90 8.49
C ASP A 382 -7.68 -24.00 8.87
N THR A 383 -8.67 -23.94 7.98
CA THR A 383 -9.93 -23.26 8.28
C THR A 383 -10.97 -24.26 8.78
N VAL A 384 -11.78 -23.85 9.75
CA VAL A 384 -12.94 -24.61 10.24
C VAL A 384 -14.22 -23.82 10.04
N LYS A 385 -15.38 -24.49 10.11
CA LYS A 385 -16.67 -23.83 9.90
C LYS A 385 -16.94 -22.84 11.05
N ALA A 386 -17.17 -21.58 10.67
CA ALA A 386 -17.59 -20.52 11.59
C ALA A 386 -18.60 -19.64 10.85
N THR A 387 -19.85 -19.64 11.33
CA THR A 387 -20.96 -18.95 10.66
C THR A 387 -20.75 -17.45 10.70
N GLY A 388 -20.91 -16.76 9.57
CA GLY A 388 -20.76 -15.31 9.48
C GLY A 388 -19.32 -14.79 9.46
N ILE A 389 -18.31 -15.69 9.40
CA ILE A 389 -16.89 -15.31 9.31
C ILE A 389 -16.34 -15.61 7.92
N ARG A 390 -15.91 -14.55 7.23
CA ARG A 390 -15.11 -14.61 6.01
C ARG A 390 -13.65 -14.88 6.38
N LYS A 391 -13.02 -15.81 5.66
CA LYS A 391 -11.62 -16.22 5.89
C LYS A 391 -10.84 -16.00 4.60
N THR A 392 -9.85 -15.12 4.66
CA THR A 392 -9.00 -14.79 3.51
C THR A 392 -7.57 -15.19 3.85
N ALA A 393 -7.04 -16.21 3.18
CA ALA A 393 -5.61 -16.53 3.27
C ALA A 393 -4.82 -15.38 2.65
N LEU A 394 -3.97 -14.69 3.42
CA LEU A 394 -3.19 -13.57 2.90
C LEU A 394 -1.86 -14.02 2.30
N LEU A 395 -1.26 -15.03 2.92
CA LEU A 395 0.11 -15.48 2.68
C LEU A 395 0.11 -16.99 2.47
N THR A 396 0.79 -17.43 1.42
CA THR A 396 1.00 -18.86 1.16
C THR A 396 2.45 -19.13 0.79
N THR A 397 2.98 -20.27 1.25
CA THR A 397 4.29 -20.79 0.83
C THR A 397 4.36 -21.04 -0.68
N SER A 398 5.53 -21.42 -1.19
CA SER A 398 5.72 -21.68 -2.61
C SER A 398 5.07 -23.01 -3.04
N ARG A 399 5.21 -23.36 -4.33
CA ARG A 399 4.81 -24.69 -4.82
C ARG A 399 5.73 -25.81 -4.32
N TYR A 400 6.89 -25.46 -3.77
CA TYR A 400 7.93 -26.39 -3.32
C TYR A 400 8.04 -26.34 -1.80
N THR A 401 6.96 -26.76 -1.14
CA THR A 401 6.87 -26.80 0.32
C THR A 401 6.80 -28.24 0.81
N ARG A 402 7.40 -28.48 1.97
CA ARG A 402 7.31 -29.72 2.74
C ARG A 402 6.78 -29.40 4.14
N VAL A 403 5.87 -30.22 4.63
CA VAL A 403 5.33 -30.12 5.99
C VAL A 403 6.02 -31.17 6.87
N LEU A 404 6.52 -30.76 8.03
CA LEU A 404 7.07 -31.66 9.04
C LEU A 404 6.20 -31.63 10.30
N PRO A 405 5.54 -32.73 10.68
CA PRO A 405 4.75 -32.80 11.91
C PRO A 405 5.67 -32.89 13.14
N ALA A 406 5.21 -32.33 14.27
CA ALA A 406 5.92 -32.39 15.53
C ALA A 406 5.91 -33.77 16.21
N PRO A 407 6.91 -34.10 17.05
CA PRO A 407 8.13 -33.32 17.33
C PRO A 407 9.18 -33.41 16.21
N ILE A 408 9.99 -32.37 16.02
CA ILE A 408 10.94 -32.28 14.91
C ILE A 408 12.36 -32.06 15.44
N PRO A 409 13.31 -32.98 15.21
CA PRO A 409 14.72 -32.69 15.42
C PRO A 409 15.21 -31.76 14.30
N ILE A 410 15.80 -30.63 14.67
CA ILE A 410 16.35 -29.62 13.77
C ILE A 410 17.87 -29.68 13.89
N ASN A 411 18.53 -30.24 12.89
CA ASN A 411 19.98 -30.30 12.81
C ASN A 411 20.48 -29.20 11.86
N PHE A 412 21.31 -28.28 12.37
CA PHE A 412 21.82 -27.17 11.57
C PHE A 412 22.79 -27.63 10.47
N ASN A 413 23.37 -28.82 10.61
CA ASN A 413 24.20 -29.40 9.55
C ASN A 413 23.37 -29.86 8.34
N ASP A 414 22.06 -30.01 8.46
CA ASP A 414 21.19 -30.34 7.32
C ASP A 414 21.20 -29.23 6.27
N ALA A 415 21.56 -27.99 6.65
CA ALA A 415 21.75 -26.86 5.74
C ALA A 415 22.84 -27.11 4.69
N ARG A 416 23.77 -28.04 4.97
CA ARG A 416 24.86 -28.43 4.06
C ARG A 416 24.43 -29.43 3.01
N LEU A 417 23.28 -30.07 3.20
CA LEU A 417 22.77 -31.11 2.31
C LEU A 417 21.90 -30.48 1.24
N GLU A 418 22.03 -30.96 -0.01
CA GLU A 418 21.12 -30.55 -1.06
C GLU A 418 19.70 -31.10 -0.77
N PRO A 419 18.67 -30.25 -0.78
CA PRO A 419 17.31 -30.69 -0.48
C PRO A 419 16.79 -31.57 -1.62
N ASN A 420 16.30 -32.77 -1.29
CA ASN A 420 15.66 -33.64 -2.27
C ASN A 420 14.30 -33.05 -2.73
N PRO A 421 14.17 -32.58 -4.00
CA PRO A 421 12.95 -31.90 -4.45
C PRO A 421 11.70 -32.78 -4.38
N LYS A 422 11.84 -34.11 -4.40
CA LYS A 422 10.72 -35.05 -4.31
C LYS A 422 10.00 -34.99 -2.96
N LEU A 423 10.60 -34.42 -1.92
CA LEU A 423 9.98 -34.29 -0.60
C LEU A 423 9.13 -33.01 -0.46
N TYR A 424 9.19 -32.10 -1.43
CA TYR A 424 8.55 -30.78 -1.39
C TYR A 424 7.28 -30.74 -2.24
N GLN A 425 6.30 -31.58 -1.87
CA GLN A 425 5.07 -31.79 -2.65
C GLN A 425 3.82 -31.14 -2.04
N SER A 426 3.91 -30.56 -0.84
CA SER A 426 2.76 -30.01 -0.13
C SER A 426 2.21 -28.72 -0.76
N SER A 427 2.93 -28.09 -1.70
CA SER A 427 2.50 -26.88 -2.42
C SER A 427 2.09 -25.71 -1.50
N PHE A 428 1.25 -24.80 -2.00
CA PHE A 428 0.86 -23.54 -1.35
C PHE A 428 0.18 -23.74 0.01
N GLN A 429 0.96 -23.74 1.10
CA GLN A 429 0.48 -23.83 2.47
C GLN A 429 0.18 -22.44 3.04
N PRO A 430 -1.01 -22.20 3.62
CA PRO A 430 -1.37 -20.92 4.19
C PRO A 430 -0.71 -20.71 5.56
N VAL A 431 -0.06 -19.55 5.72
CA VAL A 431 0.71 -19.18 6.93
C VAL A 431 0.15 -17.93 7.63
N GLY A 432 -0.85 -17.28 7.03
CA GLY A 432 -1.51 -16.11 7.58
C GLY A 432 -2.94 -15.95 7.06
N TYR A 433 -3.89 -15.70 7.96
CA TYR A 433 -5.31 -15.50 7.64
C TYR A 433 -5.83 -14.17 8.19
N LEU A 434 -6.66 -13.51 7.38
CA LEU A 434 -7.56 -12.45 7.81
C LEU A 434 -8.96 -13.05 8.01
N LEU A 435 -9.50 -12.89 9.21
CA LEU A 435 -10.88 -13.24 9.57
C LEU A 435 -11.71 -11.97 9.71
N GLU A 436 -12.87 -11.92 9.06
CA GLU A 436 -13.76 -10.76 9.09
C GLU A 436 -15.20 -11.20 9.30
N GLY A 437 -15.93 -10.51 10.18
CA GLY A 437 -17.35 -10.74 10.37
C GLY A 437 -17.80 -10.59 11.81
N GLN A 438 -18.99 -11.11 12.10
CA GLN A 438 -19.54 -11.12 13.46
C GLN A 438 -19.09 -12.39 14.18
N PHE A 439 -18.14 -12.25 15.11
CA PHE A 439 -17.65 -13.39 15.90
C PHE A 439 -18.66 -13.80 16.96
N THR A 440 -18.77 -15.11 17.16
CA THR A 440 -19.55 -15.71 18.24
C THR A 440 -18.61 -16.04 19.40
N SER A 441 -18.94 -15.53 20.60
CA SER A 441 -18.14 -15.76 21.80
C SER A 441 -17.92 -17.25 22.07
N LEU A 442 -16.71 -17.59 22.51
CA LEU A 442 -16.35 -18.89 23.08
C LEU A 442 -17.11 -19.15 24.39
N PHE A 443 -17.46 -18.08 25.11
CA PHE A 443 -18.16 -18.11 26.39
C PHE A 443 -19.68 -17.91 26.25
N ALA A 444 -20.21 -17.88 25.02
CA ALA A 444 -21.66 -17.83 24.78
C ALA A 444 -22.38 -18.97 25.52
N ASN A 445 -23.40 -18.63 26.31
CA ASN A 445 -24.15 -19.55 27.17
C ASN A 445 -23.28 -20.27 28.23
N ARG A 446 -22.13 -19.71 28.61
CA ARG A 446 -21.25 -20.23 29.67
C ARG A 446 -21.13 -19.22 30.81
N ALA A 447 -20.79 -19.71 31.99
CA ALA A 447 -20.45 -18.85 33.12
C ALA A 447 -19.16 -18.08 32.81
N ARG A 448 -19.13 -16.79 33.18
CA ARG A 448 -17.89 -16.01 33.16
C ARG A 448 -16.88 -16.70 34.08
N PRO A 449 -15.62 -16.88 33.64
CA PRO A 449 -14.58 -17.52 34.45
C PRO A 449 -14.49 -16.95 35.87
N GLY A 450 -14.45 -17.82 36.86
CA GLY A 450 -14.39 -17.45 38.28
C GLY A 450 -15.70 -16.92 38.87
N THR A 451 -16.83 -16.98 38.16
CA THR A 451 -18.13 -16.50 38.63
C THR A 451 -19.27 -17.47 38.28
N LEU A 452 -20.46 -17.24 38.84
CA LEU A 452 -21.70 -17.94 38.46
C LEU A 452 -22.53 -17.12 37.43
N GLN A 453 -21.96 -16.05 36.88
CA GLN A 453 -22.67 -15.16 35.97
C GLN A 453 -22.62 -15.70 34.53
N PHE A 454 -23.74 -16.25 34.06
CA PHE A 454 -23.88 -16.74 32.69
C PHE A 454 -23.85 -15.61 31.67
N GLN A 455 -23.11 -15.82 30.59
CA GLN A 455 -23.07 -14.91 29.45
C GLN A 455 -24.20 -15.24 28.49
N PRO A 456 -24.82 -14.21 27.88
CA PRO A 456 -25.84 -14.44 26.85
C PRO A 456 -25.22 -15.12 25.62
N GLU A 457 -26.07 -15.79 24.82
CA GLU A 457 -25.64 -16.38 23.55
C GLU A 457 -24.99 -15.35 22.61
N LYS A 458 -25.53 -14.14 22.60
CA LYS A 458 -25.02 -13.00 21.84
C LYS A 458 -24.88 -11.80 22.76
N SER A 459 -23.71 -11.15 22.72
CA SER A 459 -23.49 -9.91 23.46
C SER A 459 -24.46 -8.82 23.00
N PRO A 460 -25.06 -8.02 23.92
CA PRO A 460 -25.84 -6.85 23.55
C PRO A 460 -25.05 -5.84 22.70
N ASN A 461 -23.73 -5.82 22.86
CA ASN A 461 -22.81 -4.94 22.14
C ASN A 461 -22.11 -5.65 20.96
N ALA A 462 -22.68 -6.76 20.47
CA ALA A 462 -22.11 -7.52 19.38
C ALA A 462 -21.93 -6.66 18.12
N LYS A 463 -20.67 -6.51 17.68
CA LYS A 463 -20.30 -5.78 16.47
C LYS A 463 -19.35 -6.61 15.61
N PRO A 464 -19.34 -6.40 14.27
CA PRO A 464 -18.36 -7.04 13.41
C PRO A 464 -16.94 -6.63 13.80
N SER A 465 -16.01 -7.57 13.68
CA SER A 465 -14.58 -7.35 13.93
C SER A 465 -13.73 -7.93 12.80
N LYS A 466 -12.43 -7.65 12.87
CA LYS A 466 -11.38 -8.16 11.98
C LYS A 466 -10.24 -8.69 12.83
N ILE A 467 -9.74 -9.86 12.49
CA ILE A 467 -8.61 -10.51 13.18
C ILE A 467 -7.57 -10.94 12.13
N LEU A 468 -6.30 -10.59 12.35
CA LEU A 468 -5.17 -11.19 11.64
C LEU A 468 -4.56 -12.28 12.52
N VAL A 469 -4.33 -13.46 11.96
CA VAL A 469 -3.57 -14.54 12.62
C VAL A 469 -2.43 -14.97 11.72
N MET A 470 -1.22 -15.01 12.27
CA MET A 470 0.02 -15.44 11.64
C MET A 470 0.58 -16.63 12.42
N ALA A 471 0.91 -17.72 11.72
CA ALA A 471 1.53 -18.92 12.31
C ALA A 471 3.05 -18.80 12.45
N ASP A 472 3.50 -17.61 12.83
CA ASP A 472 4.88 -17.25 13.11
C ASP A 472 4.87 -16.10 14.13
N GLY A 473 5.32 -16.39 15.34
CA GLY A 473 5.47 -15.44 16.44
C GLY A 473 6.71 -14.54 16.28
N ASP A 474 7.74 -15.02 15.61
CA ASP A 474 8.96 -14.25 15.30
C ASP A 474 8.73 -13.24 14.14
N PHE A 475 7.58 -13.26 13.47
CA PHE A 475 7.27 -12.41 12.30
C PHE A 475 7.48 -10.90 12.55
N ILE A 476 7.23 -10.45 13.79
CA ILE A 476 7.39 -9.05 14.23
C ILE A 476 8.58 -8.83 15.16
N ARG A 477 9.45 -9.83 15.27
CA ARG A 477 10.67 -9.76 16.07
C ARG A 477 11.81 -9.15 15.26
N SER A 478 12.33 -8.03 15.74
CA SER A 478 13.60 -7.47 15.32
C SER A 478 14.77 -8.30 15.86
N GLU A 479 15.77 -8.51 15.02
CA GLU A 479 17.09 -8.92 15.47
C GLU A 479 17.74 -7.79 16.26
N ILE A 480 18.52 -8.13 17.28
CA ILE A 480 19.23 -7.14 18.10
C ILE A 480 20.68 -7.10 17.63
N ASP A 481 21.20 -5.90 17.41
CA ASP A 481 22.62 -5.71 17.14
C ASP A 481 23.43 -6.04 18.39
N PRO A 482 24.27 -7.10 18.37
CA PRO A 482 25.06 -7.48 19.53
C PRO A 482 26.08 -6.42 19.95
N LYS A 483 26.44 -5.47 19.06
CA LYS A 483 27.40 -4.41 19.38
C LYS A 483 26.76 -3.23 20.07
N THR A 484 25.56 -2.82 19.63
CA THR A 484 24.90 -1.60 20.10
C THR A 484 23.73 -1.88 21.04
N GLY A 485 23.22 -3.12 21.09
CA GLY A 485 22.01 -3.48 21.82
C GLY A 485 20.72 -2.96 21.20
N ASN A 486 20.80 -2.24 20.07
CA ASN A 486 19.64 -1.67 19.40
C ASN A 486 18.98 -2.69 18.45
N PRO A 487 17.65 -2.65 18.29
CA PRO A 487 16.97 -3.45 17.28
C PRO A 487 17.37 -3.01 15.87
N PHE A 488 17.59 -3.97 15.00
CA PHE A 488 17.56 -3.75 13.56
C PHE A 488 16.13 -3.45 13.10
N ARG A 489 16.04 -2.87 11.89
CA ARG A 489 14.75 -2.67 11.21
C ARG A 489 14.08 -4.03 11.01
N LEU A 490 12.78 -4.11 11.29
CA LEU A 490 12.02 -5.35 11.18
C LEU A 490 12.04 -5.83 9.72
N GLY A 491 12.40 -7.11 9.54
CA GLY A 491 12.57 -7.72 8.22
C GLY A 491 13.96 -7.52 7.61
N PHE A 492 14.89 -6.81 8.24
CA PHE A 492 16.26 -6.72 7.75
C PHE A 492 17.05 -8.00 8.04
N ASP A 493 17.51 -8.66 6.98
CA ASP A 493 18.41 -9.81 7.07
C ASP A 493 19.85 -9.38 6.79
N ARG A 494 20.74 -9.68 7.73
CA ARG A 494 22.15 -9.25 7.70
C ARG A 494 22.98 -10.01 6.67
N LEU A 495 22.65 -11.27 6.42
CA LEU A 495 23.39 -12.13 5.49
C LEU A 495 23.04 -11.74 4.05
N ALA A 496 21.75 -11.58 3.77
CA ALA A 496 21.25 -11.16 2.46
C ALA A 496 21.41 -9.65 2.22
N ASN A 497 21.77 -8.86 3.24
CA ASN A 497 21.81 -7.39 3.22
C ASN A 497 20.54 -6.79 2.59
N THR A 498 19.38 -7.37 2.91
CA THR A 498 18.09 -7.08 2.29
C THR A 498 17.05 -6.83 3.37
N GLU A 499 16.15 -5.87 3.14
CA GLU A 499 15.03 -5.57 4.02
C GLU A 499 13.72 -6.10 3.41
N PHE A 500 13.13 -7.09 4.07
CA PHE A 500 11.86 -7.71 3.68
C PHE A 500 10.65 -6.89 4.17
N ALA A 501 9.50 -7.12 3.54
CA ALA A 501 8.30 -6.31 3.76
C ALA A 501 7.49 -6.68 5.01
N ASN A 502 8.08 -7.35 6.01
CA ASN A 502 7.41 -7.76 7.26
C ASN A 502 6.73 -6.57 7.95
N ARG A 503 7.50 -5.50 8.17
CA ARG A 503 7.00 -4.26 8.78
C ARG A 503 5.85 -3.65 7.98
N GLU A 504 5.97 -3.63 6.66
CA GLU A 504 4.95 -3.07 5.77
C GLU A 504 3.67 -3.91 5.82
N LEU A 505 3.76 -5.24 5.82
CA LEU A 505 2.59 -6.12 5.94
C LEU A 505 1.82 -5.84 7.23
N VAL A 506 2.53 -5.74 8.36
CA VAL A 506 1.90 -5.53 9.67
C VAL A 506 1.26 -4.16 9.78
N LEU A 507 1.91 -3.11 9.26
CA LEU A 507 1.31 -1.79 9.15
C LEU A 507 0.07 -1.81 8.29
N ASN A 508 0.13 -2.40 7.11
CA ASN A 508 -1.01 -2.49 6.20
C ASN A 508 -2.18 -3.25 6.84
N ALA A 509 -1.88 -4.32 7.59
CA ALA A 509 -2.89 -5.06 8.32
C ALA A 509 -3.49 -4.23 9.46
N THR A 510 -2.67 -3.53 10.23
CA THR A 510 -3.14 -2.65 11.32
C THR A 510 -4.03 -1.54 10.77
N ASP A 511 -3.58 -0.88 9.70
CA ASP A 511 -4.34 0.14 8.98
C ASP A 511 -5.67 -0.45 8.50
N TYR A 512 -5.68 -1.63 7.90
CA TYR A 512 -6.91 -2.26 7.39
C TYR A 512 -7.89 -2.68 8.49
N LEU A 513 -7.38 -3.13 9.63
CA LEU A 513 -8.17 -3.51 10.80
C LEU A 513 -8.81 -2.28 11.44
N LEU A 514 -8.06 -1.18 11.58
CA LEU A 514 -8.48 0.03 12.28
C LEU A 514 -9.17 1.07 11.38
N ASP A 515 -9.10 0.91 10.06
CA ASP A 515 -9.70 1.85 9.11
C ASP A 515 -11.21 1.65 8.98
N GLU A 516 -11.95 2.56 9.61
CA GLU A 516 -13.40 2.69 9.51
C GLU A 516 -13.82 3.53 8.28
N THR A 517 -12.90 4.30 7.70
CA THR A 517 -13.18 5.21 6.58
C THR A 517 -13.07 4.54 5.21
N GLY A 518 -12.39 3.40 5.15
CA GLY A 518 -12.10 2.70 3.90
C GLY A 518 -10.97 3.33 3.09
N LEU A 519 -10.14 4.19 3.67
CA LEU A 519 -8.95 4.73 3.03
C LEU A 519 -7.99 3.65 2.51
N ILE A 520 -7.80 2.54 3.23
CA ILE A 520 -6.96 1.42 2.78
C ILE A 520 -7.50 0.77 1.50
N SER A 521 -8.82 0.84 1.27
CA SER A 521 -9.44 0.26 0.07
C SER A 521 -8.99 0.96 -1.20
N VAL A 522 -8.45 2.19 -1.11
CA VAL A 522 -7.83 2.92 -2.21
C VAL A 522 -6.71 2.11 -2.86
N ARG A 523 -5.94 1.35 -2.08
CA ARG A 523 -4.88 0.47 -2.59
C ARG A 523 -5.41 -0.68 -3.46
N GLY A 524 -6.70 -0.99 -3.36
CA GLY A 524 -7.35 -2.01 -4.18
C GLY A 524 -7.64 -1.58 -5.62
N LYS A 525 -7.58 -0.27 -5.93
CA LYS A 525 -7.79 0.24 -7.30
C LYS A 525 -6.63 -0.20 -8.19
N GLN A 526 -6.90 -1.02 -9.19
CA GLN A 526 -5.90 -1.38 -10.18
C GLN A 526 -5.82 -0.29 -11.23
N ILE A 527 -4.63 0.25 -11.47
CA ILE A 527 -4.43 1.18 -12.56
C ILE A 527 -3.64 0.42 -13.61
N THR A 528 -4.37 -0.28 -14.49
CA THR A 528 -3.76 -1.01 -15.61
C THR A 528 -3.13 0.00 -16.57
N LEU A 529 -1.84 0.26 -16.37
CA LEU A 529 -1.02 0.98 -17.33
C LEU A 529 -0.57 -0.02 -18.37
N ARG A 530 -0.90 0.25 -19.64
CA ARG A 530 -0.45 -0.53 -20.78
C ARG A 530 0.87 0.09 -21.26
N PRO A 531 2.05 -0.38 -20.79
CA PRO A 531 3.31 0.14 -21.29
C PRO A 531 3.39 -0.08 -22.80
N LEU A 532 3.98 0.87 -23.51
CA LEU A 532 4.26 0.71 -24.93
C LEU A 532 5.22 -0.48 -25.11
N ASP A 533 4.82 -1.45 -25.92
CA ASP A 533 5.66 -2.56 -26.32
C ASP A 533 6.87 -2.02 -27.10
N LYS A 534 8.04 -2.06 -26.45
CA LYS A 534 9.27 -1.47 -27.00
C LYS A 534 9.74 -2.17 -28.27
N VAL A 535 9.39 -3.45 -28.45
CA VAL A 535 9.75 -4.24 -29.63
C VAL A 535 8.89 -3.81 -30.80
N LYS A 536 7.56 -3.80 -30.64
CA LYS A 536 6.63 -3.29 -31.66
C LYS A 536 6.88 -1.83 -32.01
N LEU A 537 7.21 -1.00 -31.02
CA LEU A 537 7.50 0.41 -31.23
C LEU A 537 8.80 0.61 -32.04
N ALA A 538 9.82 -0.22 -31.85
CA ALA A 538 11.05 -0.18 -32.63
C ALA A 538 10.81 -0.58 -34.10
N GLU A 539 10.03 -1.64 -34.33
CA GLU A 539 9.71 -2.14 -35.67
C GLU A 539 8.79 -1.19 -36.45
N GLN A 540 7.76 -0.64 -35.81
CA GLN A 540 6.71 0.16 -36.47
C GLN A 540 6.94 1.66 -36.40
N ARG A 541 8.04 2.12 -35.76
CA ARG A 541 8.34 3.56 -35.55
C ARG A 541 8.20 4.39 -36.83
N ARG A 542 8.80 3.92 -37.92
CA ARG A 542 8.80 4.62 -39.21
C ARG A 542 7.39 4.72 -39.80
N GLY A 543 6.59 3.66 -39.69
CA GLY A 543 5.21 3.65 -40.18
C GLY A 543 4.35 4.68 -39.46
N TRP A 544 4.41 4.72 -38.12
CA TRP A 544 3.67 5.70 -37.33
C TRP A 544 4.16 7.14 -37.54
N GLN A 545 5.46 7.36 -37.76
CA GLN A 545 6.00 8.69 -38.10
C GLN A 545 5.52 9.16 -39.48
N LEU A 546 5.56 8.29 -40.49
CA LEU A 546 5.06 8.59 -41.83
C LEU A 546 3.56 8.83 -41.83
N LEU A 547 2.78 8.08 -41.06
CA LEU A 547 1.35 8.29 -40.92
C LEU A 547 1.03 9.62 -40.23
N ASN A 548 1.70 9.94 -39.12
CA ASN A 548 1.47 11.21 -38.40
C ASN A 548 1.93 12.44 -39.18
N LEU A 549 2.94 12.32 -40.05
CA LEU A 549 3.40 13.42 -40.91
C LEU A 549 2.56 13.52 -42.20
N GLY A 550 2.25 12.38 -42.81
CA GLY A 550 1.57 12.29 -44.11
C GLY A 550 0.06 12.46 -44.02
N ALA A 551 -0.60 11.95 -42.97
CA ALA A 551 -2.06 12.03 -42.85
C ALA A 551 -2.59 13.46 -42.75
N PRO A 552 -2.00 14.39 -41.97
CA PRO A 552 -2.45 15.79 -41.97
C PRO A 552 -2.28 16.47 -43.33
N LEU A 553 -1.18 16.20 -44.03
CA LEU A 553 -0.92 16.74 -45.37
C LEU A 553 -1.90 16.17 -46.41
N ALA A 554 -2.21 14.87 -46.33
CA ALA A 554 -3.20 14.23 -47.18
C ALA A 554 -4.61 14.77 -46.92
N LEU A 555 -4.99 14.99 -45.65
CA LEU A 555 -6.28 15.59 -45.29
C LEU A 555 -6.39 17.04 -45.80
N LEU A 556 -5.32 17.84 -45.71
CA LEU A 556 -5.27 19.19 -46.28
C LEU A 556 -5.38 19.16 -47.81
N GLY A 557 -4.67 18.25 -48.47
CA GLY A 557 -4.75 18.06 -49.91
C GLY A 557 -6.16 17.64 -50.36
N LEU A 558 -6.78 16.70 -49.66
CA LEU A 558 -8.14 16.24 -49.93
C LEU A 558 -9.17 17.36 -49.71
N PHE A 559 -9.03 18.13 -48.64
CA PHE A 559 -9.85 19.32 -48.39
C PHE A 559 -9.70 20.35 -49.52
N GLY A 560 -8.47 20.60 -49.98
CA GLY A 560 -8.17 21.45 -51.12
C GLY A 560 -8.84 20.97 -52.41
N ALA A 561 -8.73 19.67 -52.72
CA ALA A 561 -9.33 19.04 -53.89
C ALA A 561 -10.86 19.09 -53.86
N VAL A 562 -11.49 18.75 -52.73
CA VAL A 562 -12.94 18.83 -52.53
C VAL A 562 -13.43 20.26 -52.68
N ARG A 563 -12.69 21.24 -52.13
CA ARG A 563 -12.99 22.66 -52.29
C ARG A 563 -12.89 23.11 -53.74
N ALA A 564 -11.84 22.69 -54.46
CA ALA A 564 -11.65 23.00 -55.87
C ALA A 564 -12.74 22.38 -56.75
N TRP A 565 -13.13 21.13 -56.50
CA TRP A 565 -14.21 20.44 -57.20
C TRP A 565 -15.58 21.09 -56.95
N ARG A 566 -15.90 21.42 -55.69
CA ARG A 566 -17.11 22.19 -55.35
C ARG A 566 -17.12 23.57 -56.00
N ARG A 567 -15.96 24.24 -56.06
CA ARG A 567 -15.81 25.51 -56.77
C ARG A 567 -16.13 25.31 -58.25
N LYS A 568 -15.48 24.35 -58.93
CA LYS A 568 -15.68 24.07 -60.35
C LYS A 568 -17.15 23.76 -60.68
N ARG A 569 -17.85 22.98 -59.84
CA ARG A 569 -19.30 22.72 -60.00
C ARG A 569 -20.20 23.94 -59.78
N ARG A 570 -19.87 24.82 -58.81
CA ARG A 570 -20.65 26.06 -58.58
C ARG A 570 -20.44 27.12 -59.67
N TYR A 571 -19.26 27.18 -60.29
CA TYR A 571 -18.96 28.15 -61.36
C TYR A 571 -19.24 27.62 -62.77
N ALA A 572 -19.34 26.29 -62.98
CA ALA A 572 -19.83 25.72 -64.24
C ALA A 572 -21.34 25.88 -64.43
N ALA A 573 -22.10 26.13 -63.35
CA ALA A 573 -23.54 26.39 -63.40
C ALA A 573 -23.90 27.85 -63.80
N PHE A 574 -22.91 28.68 -64.16
CA PHE A 574 -23.11 30.05 -64.64
C PHE A 574 -22.80 30.25 -66.14
N THR A 575 -22.48 29.15 -66.83
CA THR A 575 -22.30 29.11 -68.30
C THR A 575 -23.13 27.96 -68.85
N SER A 576 -24.45 28.14 -68.85
CA SER A 576 -25.43 27.45 -69.68
C SER A 576 -26.64 28.35 -69.83
#